data_AF-A0A660XJ35-F1
#
_entry.id   AF-A0A660XJ35-F1
#
_cell.length_a   1.000
_cell.length_b   1.000
_cell.length_c   1.000
_cell.angle_alpha   90.00
_cell.angle_beta   90.00
_cell.angle_gamma   90.00
#
_symmetry.space_group_name_H-M   'P 1'
#
loop_
_entity.id
_entity.type
_entity.pdbx_description
1 polymer ?
#
loop_
_entity_poly.entity_id
_entity_poly.type
_entity_poly.pdbx_seq_one_letter_code
_entity_poly.pdbx_strand_id
1 'polypeptide(L)'
;LREPNMSPYEIMLSESQERMLVVVRRGFEEEVKAIFKKWELNCVEVGKVTDTKDLQLFMDGKKVGKVPAWDLVLGGGAPVYERETKEPEYFKEVRNVDLKILPEPKNYNEALLKLLSSHNIADRSWIYRQYDYSVRTNTAVPPGSSSAVIRIKGTNKAIATKTDGNGRYTYLNPYRGGAIAVAESARNVVCSGAKPIAITNCLNFGNPYDPEIYYQFKNTVLGIGDACRAFDTPVTGGNVSFYNESPSGAIYPTPVIGMVGLINDVSHITTSWFKNDGDFIMMLGTIKGELGGSEYLKLVHNLVAGDAPTIDLPFEKRVHNACLEAIRKGIVNSATDISDGGLAVAIAEACISNPDKPIGASIYISRKLRNDVLFFGESQSVIILTINENRLLEMERIASKNIIPCVTIGRVKDNGRLRMNRIIDVSLDEIKTVYTNAIPDAMKMTI
;
A
#
# COMPACT_ATOMS: atom_id res chain seq x y z
N LEU A 1 -14.65 -24.55 30.25
CA LEU A 1 -13.59 -23.55 30.50
C LEU A 1 -12.26 -24.28 30.47
N ARG A 2 -11.19 -23.63 30.00
CA ARG A 2 -9.86 -24.26 29.91
C ARG A 2 -9.17 -24.32 31.28
N GLU A 3 -9.35 -23.29 32.11
CA GLU A 3 -8.81 -23.20 33.45
C GLU A 3 -9.93 -23.35 34.49
N PRO A 4 -9.69 -24.12 35.58
CA PRO A 4 -10.65 -24.22 36.67
C PRO A 4 -10.67 -22.93 37.49
N ASN A 5 -11.79 -22.67 38.17
CA ASN A 5 -11.95 -21.58 39.15
C ASN A 5 -11.79 -20.15 38.61
N MET A 6 -11.97 -19.93 37.30
CA MET A 6 -12.05 -18.57 36.75
C MET A 6 -13.26 -17.83 37.33
N SER A 7 -13.04 -16.59 37.76
CA SER A 7 -14.10 -15.68 38.18
C SER A 7 -15.00 -15.26 36.99
N PRO A 8 -16.23 -14.76 37.25
CA PRO A 8 -17.07 -14.22 36.18
C PRO A 8 -16.37 -13.14 35.34
N TYR A 9 -15.53 -12.33 35.99
CA TYR A 9 -14.79 -11.25 35.36
C TYR A 9 -13.74 -11.77 34.38
N GLU A 10 -12.93 -12.74 34.81
CA GLU A 10 -11.90 -13.36 33.95
C GLU A 10 -12.52 -14.12 32.77
N ILE A 11 -13.66 -14.79 32.97
CA ILE A 11 -14.37 -15.48 31.88
C ILE A 11 -14.83 -14.48 30.82
N MET A 12 -15.40 -13.34 31.25
CA MET A 12 -15.97 -12.35 30.35
C MET A 12 -14.94 -11.52 29.60
N LEU A 13 -13.81 -11.20 30.22
CA LEU A 13 -12.76 -10.38 29.62
C LEU A 13 -11.62 -11.20 28.99
N SER A 14 -11.69 -12.54 29.06
CA SER A 14 -10.70 -13.39 28.42
C SER A 14 -10.66 -13.10 26.91
N GLU A 15 -9.47 -12.89 26.38
CA GLU A 15 -9.15 -12.78 24.95
C GLU A 15 -8.55 -14.08 24.41
N SER A 16 -9.02 -15.23 24.92
CA SER A 16 -8.66 -16.54 24.37
C SER A 16 -8.97 -16.59 22.87
N GLN A 17 -8.04 -17.13 22.09
CA GLN A 17 -8.09 -17.14 20.63
C GLN A 17 -9.03 -18.25 20.08
N GLU A 18 -9.29 -18.20 18.75
CA GLU A 18 -10.10 -19.18 17.99
C GLU A 18 -11.53 -19.43 18.53
N ARG A 19 -12.13 -18.45 19.19
CA ARG A 19 -13.54 -18.50 19.62
C ARG A 19 -14.45 -17.80 18.62
N MET A 20 -15.64 -18.37 18.40
CA MET A 20 -16.67 -17.79 17.54
C MET A 20 -18.00 -17.76 18.29
N LEU A 21 -18.75 -16.67 18.14
CA LEU A 21 -20.13 -16.57 18.60
C LEU A 21 -21.06 -16.64 17.38
N VAL A 22 -22.08 -17.48 17.46
CA VAL A 22 -23.07 -17.63 16.39
C VAL A 22 -24.47 -17.53 17.01
N VAL A 23 -25.34 -16.72 16.40
CA VAL A 23 -26.74 -16.63 16.80
C VAL A 23 -27.54 -17.61 15.93
N VAL A 24 -28.12 -18.62 16.56
CA VAL A 24 -28.88 -19.68 15.88
C VAL A 24 -30.37 -19.39 15.98
N ARG A 25 -31.08 -19.57 14.85
CA ARG A 25 -32.55 -19.49 14.84
C ARG A 25 -33.13 -20.63 15.66
N ARG A 26 -34.08 -20.31 16.55
CA ARG A 26 -34.75 -21.29 17.39
C ARG A 26 -35.35 -22.44 16.56
N GLY A 27 -35.10 -23.68 16.99
CA GLY A 27 -35.51 -24.91 16.31
C GLY A 27 -34.46 -25.49 15.34
N PHE A 28 -33.37 -24.78 15.07
CA PHE A 28 -32.27 -25.23 14.19
C PHE A 28 -31.01 -25.62 14.97
N GLU A 29 -31.08 -25.73 16.29
CA GLU A 29 -29.92 -25.98 17.16
C GLU A 29 -29.24 -27.31 16.83
N GLU A 30 -30.01 -28.38 16.64
CA GLU A 30 -29.46 -29.70 16.33
C GLU A 30 -28.84 -29.78 14.93
N GLU A 31 -29.40 -29.07 13.95
CA GLU A 31 -28.82 -28.97 12.61
C GLU A 31 -27.44 -28.28 12.67
N VAL A 32 -27.34 -27.17 13.41
CA VAL A 32 -26.07 -26.47 13.60
C VAL A 32 -25.06 -27.35 14.36
N LYS A 33 -25.48 -28.01 15.44
CA LYS A 33 -24.60 -28.94 16.18
C LYS A 33 -24.11 -30.09 15.29
N ALA A 34 -24.94 -30.60 14.38
CA ALA A 34 -24.53 -31.64 13.44
C ALA A 34 -23.44 -31.15 12.46
N ILE A 35 -23.52 -29.90 11.99
CA ILE A 35 -22.46 -29.29 11.17
C ILE A 35 -21.14 -29.23 11.95
N PHE A 36 -21.16 -28.75 13.20
CA PHE A 36 -19.96 -28.67 14.03
C PHE A 36 -19.38 -30.07 14.33
N LYS A 37 -20.24 -31.04 14.65
CA LYS A 37 -19.85 -32.44 14.87
C LYS A 37 -19.15 -33.06 13.66
N LYS A 38 -19.63 -32.78 12.45
CA LYS A 38 -18.99 -33.24 11.20
C LYS A 38 -17.53 -32.78 11.09
N TRP A 39 -17.22 -31.62 11.63
CA TRP A 39 -15.86 -31.05 11.65
C TRP A 39 -15.15 -31.25 12.99
N GLU A 40 -15.66 -32.11 13.87
CA GLU A 40 -15.10 -32.42 15.19
C GLU A 40 -14.95 -31.18 16.10
N LEU A 41 -15.82 -30.18 15.91
CA LEU A 41 -15.85 -28.97 16.70
C LEU A 41 -16.93 -29.02 17.78
N ASN A 42 -16.64 -28.43 18.94
CA ASN A 42 -17.62 -28.24 20.00
C ASN A 42 -18.54 -27.04 19.70
N CYS A 43 -19.84 -27.23 19.84
CA CYS A 43 -20.85 -26.18 19.77
C CYS A 43 -21.72 -26.23 21.02
N VAL A 44 -21.58 -25.22 21.88
CA VAL A 44 -22.28 -25.13 23.16
C VAL A 44 -23.17 -23.89 23.20
N GLU A 45 -24.38 -24.03 23.72
CA GLU A 45 -25.26 -22.90 23.96
C GLU A 45 -24.76 -22.15 25.20
N VAL A 46 -24.38 -20.87 25.00
CA VAL A 46 -23.82 -20.01 26.06
C VAL A 46 -24.78 -18.90 26.49
N GLY A 47 -25.97 -18.83 25.88
CA GLY A 47 -26.98 -17.82 26.20
C GLY A 47 -28.13 -17.80 25.19
N LYS A 48 -29.08 -16.91 25.45
CA LYS A 48 -30.26 -16.69 24.60
C LYS A 48 -30.44 -15.19 24.34
N VAL A 49 -30.89 -14.85 23.13
CA VAL A 49 -31.28 -13.48 22.81
C VAL A 49 -32.63 -13.17 23.46
N THR A 50 -32.76 -12.00 24.07
CA THR A 50 -33.99 -11.53 24.72
C THR A 50 -34.36 -10.14 24.22
N ASP A 51 -35.59 -9.73 24.49
CA ASP A 51 -36.14 -8.39 24.19
C ASP A 51 -35.91 -7.37 25.32
N THR A 52 -35.24 -7.79 26.41
CA THR A 52 -35.05 -6.97 27.62
C THR A 52 -34.12 -5.77 27.44
N LYS A 53 -33.40 -5.68 26.32
CA LYS A 53 -32.38 -4.66 26.00
C LYS A 53 -31.16 -4.63 26.95
N ASP A 54 -31.07 -5.59 27.87
CA ASP A 54 -29.98 -5.73 28.81
C ASP A 54 -29.13 -6.97 28.48
N LEU A 55 -27.80 -6.82 28.50
CA LEU A 55 -26.89 -7.95 28.62
C LEU A 55 -26.89 -8.40 30.09
N GLN A 56 -27.36 -9.61 30.35
CA GLN A 56 -27.43 -10.20 31.68
C GLN A 56 -26.50 -11.41 31.76
N LEU A 57 -25.63 -11.42 32.77
CA LEU A 57 -24.64 -12.45 32.98
C LEU A 57 -25.01 -13.30 34.18
N PHE A 58 -24.95 -14.62 34.03
CA PHE A 58 -25.27 -15.57 35.07
C PHE A 58 -24.12 -16.56 35.26
N MET A 59 -23.76 -16.84 36.51
CA MET A 59 -22.83 -17.91 36.88
C MET A 59 -23.45 -18.69 38.03
N ASP A 60 -23.47 -20.02 37.92
CA ASP A 60 -24.09 -20.93 38.90
C ASP A 60 -25.53 -20.53 39.28
N GLY A 61 -26.31 -20.11 38.27
CA GLY A 61 -27.69 -19.67 38.42
C GLY A 61 -27.88 -18.29 39.04
N LYS A 62 -26.81 -17.62 39.48
CA LYS A 62 -26.85 -16.28 40.08
C LYS A 62 -26.53 -15.22 39.05
N LYS A 63 -27.28 -14.11 39.06
CA LYS A 63 -26.97 -12.94 38.24
C LYS A 63 -25.71 -12.26 38.80
N VAL A 64 -24.65 -12.21 37.99
CA VAL A 64 -23.34 -11.65 38.35
C VAL A 64 -23.02 -10.35 37.63
N GLY A 65 -23.80 -9.98 36.61
CA GLY A 65 -23.63 -8.72 35.89
C GLY A 65 -24.88 -8.34 35.10
N LYS A 66 -25.06 -7.04 34.90
CA LYS A 66 -26.11 -6.45 34.08
C LYS A 66 -25.59 -5.15 33.46
N VAL A 67 -25.65 -5.03 32.14
CA VAL A 67 -25.27 -3.81 31.41
C VAL A 67 -26.30 -3.57 30.30
N PRO A 68 -26.75 -2.33 30.05
CA PRO A 68 -27.57 -2.03 28.89
C PRO A 68 -26.83 -2.38 27.60
N ALA A 69 -27.46 -3.16 26.71
CA ALA A 69 -26.81 -3.60 25.48
C ALA A 69 -26.44 -2.42 24.55
N TRP A 70 -27.21 -1.33 24.63
CA TRP A 70 -26.96 -0.10 23.89
C TRP A 70 -25.62 0.56 24.25
N ASP A 71 -25.15 0.41 25.48
CA ASP A 71 -23.90 1.05 25.92
C ASP A 71 -22.66 0.31 25.37
N LEU A 72 -22.84 -0.90 24.84
CA LEU A 72 -21.77 -1.80 24.38
C LEU A 72 -21.59 -1.79 22.85
N VAL A 73 -22.40 -1.02 22.10
CA VAL A 73 -22.31 -0.97 20.63
C VAL A 73 -21.64 0.31 20.15
N LEU A 74 -20.97 0.23 18.99
CA LEU A 74 -20.37 1.38 18.33
C LEU A 74 -21.44 2.44 18.00
N GLY A 75 -21.20 3.69 18.42
CA GLY A 75 -22.18 4.78 18.30
C GLY A 75 -23.36 4.69 19.28
N GLY A 76 -23.27 3.78 20.26
CA GLY A 76 -24.23 3.59 21.32
C GLY A 76 -24.02 4.55 22.50
N GLY A 77 -24.03 4.02 23.71
CA GLY A 77 -23.91 4.81 24.95
C GLY A 77 -22.49 5.29 25.31
N ALA A 78 -21.45 4.84 24.61
CA ALA A 78 -20.08 5.28 24.87
C ALA A 78 -19.89 6.75 24.44
N PRO A 79 -19.35 7.64 25.30
CA PRO A 79 -19.12 9.04 24.94
C PRO A 79 -18.20 9.21 23.74
N VAL A 80 -18.57 10.10 22.82
CA VAL A 80 -17.72 10.55 21.71
C VAL A 80 -17.08 11.87 22.09
N TYR A 81 -15.76 11.96 21.94
CA TYR A 81 -15.00 13.15 22.28
C TYR A 81 -14.66 13.95 21.03
N GLU A 82 -15.06 15.22 21.02
CA GLU A 82 -14.44 16.23 20.16
C GLU A 82 -13.19 16.74 20.88
N ARG A 83 -12.05 16.74 20.19
CA ARG A 83 -10.78 17.18 20.77
C ARG A 83 -10.25 18.41 20.04
N GLU A 84 -9.51 19.22 20.79
CA GLU A 84 -8.75 20.32 20.23
C GLU A 84 -7.73 19.83 19.21
N THR A 85 -7.50 20.62 18.16
CA THR A 85 -6.48 20.36 17.15
C THR A 85 -5.61 21.58 16.99
N LYS A 86 -4.29 21.39 17.00
CA LYS A 86 -3.30 22.45 16.78
C LYS A 86 -2.35 21.99 15.67
N GLU A 87 -2.02 22.89 14.74
CA GLU A 87 -1.02 22.55 13.72
C GLU A 87 0.36 22.33 14.38
N PRO A 88 1.05 21.22 14.07
CA PRO A 88 2.35 20.93 14.65
C PRO A 88 3.39 22.02 14.41
N GLU A 89 4.05 22.46 15.48
CA GLU A 89 5.01 23.58 15.40
C GLU A 89 6.22 23.23 14.52
N TYR A 90 6.66 21.96 14.56
CA TYR A 90 7.81 21.47 13.79
C TYR A 90 7.61 21.57 12.27
N PHE A 91 6.38 21.73 11.77
CA PHE A 91 6.13 21.92 10.34
C PHE A 91 6.89 23.11 9.76
N LYS A 92 7.05 24.19 10.53
CA LYS A 92 7.81 25.37 10.09
C LYS A 92 9.28 25.04 9.87
N GLU A 93 9.86 24.16 10.67
CA GLU A 93 11.27 23.80 10.55
C GLU A 93 11.49 22.83 9.40
N VAL A 94 10.72 21.74 9.36
CA VAL A 94 10.93 20.68 8.36
C VAL A 94 10.55 21.14 6.95
N ARG A 95 9.52 21.98 6.78
CA ARG A 95 9.07 22.41 5.45
C ARG A 95 9.87 23.59 4.86
N ASN A 96 10.60 24.35 5.69
CA ASN A 96 11.38 25.51 5.22
C ASN A 96 12.81 25.14 4.76
N VAL A 97 13.20 23.87 4.81
CA VAL A 97 14.51 23.44 4.31
C VAL A 97 14.58 23.61 2.80
N ASP A 98 15.55 24.40 2.31
CA ASP A 98 15.82 24.52 0.88
C ASP A 98 16.54 23.26 0.37
N LEU A 99 15.78 22.37 -0.26
CA LEU A 99 16.33 21.13 -0.82
C LEU A 99 17.21 21.39 -2.06
N LYS A 100 17.15 22.59 -2.68
CA LYS A 100 17.90 22.91 -3.91
C LYS A 100 19.38 23.15 -3.67
N ILE A 101 19.78 23.45 -2.43
CA ILE A 101 21.19 23.67 -2.06
C ILE A 101 21.92 22.39 -1.68
N LEU A 102 21.21 21.26 -1.51
CA LEU A 102 21.83 19.98 -1.16
C LEU A 102 22.79 19.53 -2.28
N PRO A 103 23.96 18.97 -1.96
CA PRO A 103 24.90 18.51 -2.98
C PRO A 103 24.35 17.30 -3.74
N GLU A 104 24.57 17.25 -5.06
CA GLU A 104 24.30 16.06 -5.87
C GLU A 104 25.24 14.90 -5.45
N PRO A 105 24.84 13.62 -5.67
CA PRO A 105 25.70 12.50 -5.36
C PRO A 105 26.91 12.51 -6.30
N LYS A 106 28.09 12.22 -5.74
CA LYS A 106 29.33 12.11 -6.55
C LYS A 106 29.28 10.97 -7.56
N ASN A 107 28.54 9.90 -7.22
CA ASN A 107 28.33 8.74 -8.07
C ASN A 107 26.85 8.32 -8.03
N TYR A 108 26.17 8.44 -9.17
CA TYR A 108 24.77 8.09 -9.32
C TYR A 108 24.50 6.58 -9.30
N ASN A 109 25.48 5.77 -9.75
CA ASN A 109 25.38 4.31 -9.66
C ASN A 109 25.33 3.88 -8.19
N GLU A 110 26.24 4.41 -7.36
CA GLU A 110 26.28 4.12 -5.92
C GLU A 110 25.01 4.60 -5.20
N ALA A 111 24.48 5.77 -5.56
CA ALA A 111 23.23 6.28 -4.99
C ALA A 111 22.04 5.35 -5.30
N LEU A 112 21.93 4.87 -6.54
CA LEU A 112 20.89 3.91 -6.95
C LEU A 112 21.05 2.58 -6.20
N LEU A 113 22.26 2.02 -6.15
CA LEU A 113 22.52 0.75 -5.44
C LEU A 113 22.21 0.87 -3.94
N LYS A 114 22.55 2.02 -3.33
CA LYS A 114 22.23 2.30 -1.91
C LYS A 114 20.72 2.35 -1.67
N LEU A 115 19.95 2.97 -2.56
CA LEU A 115 18.50 2.99 -2.49
C LEU A 115 17.90 1.59 -2.62
N LEU A 116 18.35 0.81 -3.59
CA LEU A 116 17.90 -0.57 -3.81
C LEU A 116 18.21 -1.50 -2.64
N SER A 117 19.27 -1.21 -1.87
CA SER A 117 19.58 -1.93 -0.62
C SER A 117 18.84 -1.40 0.61
N SER A 118 18.01 -0.36 0.49
CA SER A 118 17.22 0.12 1.61
C SER A 118 16.17 -0.91 2.01
N HIS A 119 15.99 -1.16 3.30
CA HIS A 119 14.92 -2.03 3.80
C HIS A 119 13.51 -1.58 3.40
N ASN A 120 13.32 -0.30 3.05
CA ASN A 120 12.03 0.21 2.57
C ASN A 120 11.75 -0.19 1.10
N ILE A 121 12.80 -0.42 0.30
CA ILE A 121 12.73 -0.68 -1.14
C ILE A 121 13.04 -2.15 -1.47
N ALA A 122 14.03 -2.73 -0.82
CA ALA A 122 14.61 -4.04 -1.11
C ALA A 122 13.58 -5.19 -1.22
N ASP A 123 14.01 -6.27 -1.87
CA ASP A 123 13.20 -7.45 -2.14
C ASP A 123 12.58 -8.04 -0.86
N ARG A 124 11.26 -8.10 -0.83
CA ARG A 124 10.49 -8.63 0.31
C ARG A 124 10.30 -10.15 0.22
N SER A 125 10.89 -10.83 -0.76
CA SER A 125 10.75 -12.29 -0.95
C SER A 125 11.23 -13.13 0.22
N TRP A 126 12.21 -12.64 0.99
CA TRP A 126 12.62 -13.30 2.23
C TRP A 126 11.45 -13.46 3.20
N ILE A 127 10.54 -12.47 3.26
CA ILE A 127 9.36 -12.50 4.12
C ILE A 127 8.31 -13.45 3.54
N TYR A 128 7.84 -13.19 2.31
CA TYR A 128 6.64 -13.88 1.82
C TYR A 128 6.87 -15.33 1.37
N ARG A 129 8.13 -15.75 1.11
CA ARG A 129 8.43 -17.17 0.82
C ARG A 129 8.25 -18.08 2.04
N GLN A 130 8.12 -17.52 3.23
CA GLN A 130 7.81 -18.27 4.46
C GLN A 130 6.32 -18.62 4.57
N TYR A 131 5.48 -18.02 3.73
CA TYR A 131 4.03 -18.27 3.70
C TYR A 131 3.64 -18.97 2.41
N ASP A 132 2.57 -19.77 2.48
CA ASP A 132 1.96 -20.28 1.26
C ASP A 132 1.12 -19.19 0.58
N TYR A 133 1.35 -19.02 -0.71
CA TYR A 133 0.55 -18.18 -1.60
C TYR A 133 0.01 -18.99 -2.80
N SER A 134 0.04 -20.33 -2.72
CA SER A 134 -0.25 -21.24 -3.83
C SER A 134 -1.46 -22.16 -3.58
N VAL A 135 -1.90 -22.31 -2.33
CA VAL A 135 -3.02 -23.15 -1.90
C VAL A 135 -4.27 -22.83 -2.71
N ARG A 136 -4.95 -23.91 -3.14
CA ARG A 136 -6.09 -23.90 -4.08
C ARG A 136 -5.73 -23.47 -5.51
N THR A 137 -4.46 -23.32 -5.86
CA THR A 137 -3.92 -23.01 -7.20
C THR A 137 -4.62 -21.84 -7.88
N ASN A 138 -4.97 -20.83 -7.08
CA ASN A 138 -5.87 -19.76 -7.49
C ASN A 138 -5.15 -18.42 -7.76
N THR A 139 -3.88 -18.32 -7.35
CA THR A 139 -3.03 -17.16 -7.56
C THR A 139 -2.62 -17.07 -9.02
N ALA A 140 -2.81 -15.89 -9.62
CA ALA A 140 -2.39 -15.57 -10.99
C ALA A 140 -1.08 -14.77 -11.01
N VAL A 141 -0.91 -13.86 -10.05
CA VAL A 141 0.32 -13.10 -9.86
C VAL A 141 0.69 -13.18 -8.38
N PRO A 142 1.85 -13.76 -8.02
CA PRO A 142 2.31 -13.85 -6.64
C PRO A 142 2.73 -12.46 -6.10
N PRO A 143 3.01 -12.34 -4.79
CA PRO A 143 3.68 -11.16 -4.24
C PRO A 143 4.98 -10.84 -5.00
N GLY A 144 5.34 -9.56 -5.12
CA GLY A 144 6.54 -9.09 -5.84
C GLY A 144 6.27 -8.36 -7.17
N SER A 145 5.02 -8.32 -7.64
CA SER A 145 4.54 -7.39 -8.67
C SER A 145 3.94 -6.13 -8.04
N SER A 146 3.45 -5.18 -8.85
CA SER A 146 2.69 -4.00 -8.36
C SER A 146 1.50 -4.36 -7.48
N SER A 147 0.87 -5.53 -7.69
CA SER A 147 -0.17 -6.09 -6.82
C SER A 147 -0.18 -7.62 -6.90
N ALA A 148 -0.65 -8.28 -5.84
CA ALA A 148 -0.98 -9.71 -5.90
C ALA A 148 -2.34 -9.89 -6.58
N VAL A 149 -2.48 -10.94 -7.40
CA VAL A 149 -3.73 -11.19 -8.17
C VAL A 149 -4.21 -12.62 -7.97
N ILE A 150 -5.48 -12.77 -7.59
CA ILE A 150 -6.14 -14.05 -7.30
C ILE A 150 -7.38 -14.19 -8.19
N ARG A 151 -7.52 -15.32 -8.88
CA ARG A 151 -8.69 -15.60 -9.75
C ARG A 151 -9.96 -15.84 -8.92
N ILE A 152 -11.12 -15.52 -9.49
CA ILE A 152 -12.41 -15.93 -8.92
C ILE A 152 -12.86 -17.20 -9.66
N LYS A 153 -12.77 -18.36 -9.00
CA LYS A 153 -13.12 -19.65 -9.60
C LYS A 153 -14.54 -19.66 -10.16
N GLY A 154 -14.71 -20.33 -11.30
CA GLY A 154 -16.00 -20.39 -12.01
C GLY A 154 -16.36 -19.10 -12.77
N THR A 155 -15.45 -18.13 -12.86
CA THR A 155 -15.64 -16.88 -13.61
C THR A 155 -14.39 -16.55 -14.42
N ASN A 156 -14.50 -15.56 -15.31
CA ASN A 156 -13.34 -14.96 -15.99
C ASN A 156 -12.74 -13.76 -15.23
N LYS A 157 -13.03 -13.61 -13.93
CA LYS A 157 -12.65 -12.44 -13.13
C LYS A 157 -11.48 -12.75 -12.20
N ALA A 158 -10.77 -11.72 -11.78
CA ALA A 158 -9.76 -11.80 -10.74
C ALA A 158 -9.82 -10.58 -9.80
N ILE A 159 -9.27 -10.75 -8.61
CA ILE A 159 -9.12 -9.72 -7.60
C ILE A 159 -7.64 -9.37 -7.49
N ALA A 160 -7.32 -8.08 -7.57
CA ALA A 160 -6.01 -7.56 -7.25
C ALA A 160 -6.02 -6.91 -5.87
N THR A 161 -4.95 -7.09 -5.10
CA THR A 161 -4.82 -6.51 -3.76
C THR A 161 -3.45 -5.88 -3.55
N LYS A 162 -3.43 -4.74 -2.87
CA LYS A 162 -2.20 -4.05 -2.46
C LYS A 162 -2.38 -3.36 -1.11
N THR A 163 -1.28 -3.18 -0.39
CA THR A 163 -1.22 -2.35 0.81
C THR A 163 -0.13 -1.30 0.66
N ASP A 164 -0.44 -0.02 0.85
CA ASP A 164 0.51 1.09 0.76
C ASP A 164 0.33 2.08 1.92
N GLY A 165 1.41 2.77 2.29
CA GLY A 165 1.41 3.77 3.35
C GLY A 165 2.80 4.34 3.59
N ASN A 166 2.94 5.67 3.55
CA ASN A 166 4.21 6.36 3.76
C ASN A 166 4.13 7.30 4.96
N GLY A 167 4.75 6.88 6.07
CA GLY A 167 4.78 7.65 7.31
C GLY A 167 5.54 8.97 7.18
N ARG A 168 6.56 9.06 6.32
CA ARG A 168 7.34 10.30 6.10
C ARG A 168 6.48 11.37 5.47
N TYR A 169 5.70 11.01 4.46
CA TYR A 169 4.77 11.95 3.83
C TYR A 169 3.73 12.46 4.81
N THR A 170 3.16 11.58 5.62
CA THR A 170 2.13 11.95 6.59
C THR A 170 2.71 12.76 7.74
N TYR A 171 3.94 12.45 8.18
CA TYR A 171 4.69 13.26 9.15
C TYR A 171 4.95 14.69 8.65
N LEU A 172 5.30 14.84 7.37
CA LEU A 172 5.57 16.15 6.77
C LEU A 172 4.29 16.90 6.41
N ASN A 173 3.25 16.20 5.96
CA ASN A 173 1.96 16.76 5.55
C ASN A 173 0.84 15.71 5.69
N PRO A 174 0.10 15.71 6.81
CA PRO A 174 -0.87 14.64 7.11
C PRO A 174 -1.97 14.50 6.07
N TYR A 175 -2.51 15.63 5.56
CA TYR A 175 -3.55 15.62 4.54
C TYR A 175 -3.04 14.99 3.24
N ARG A 176 -1.89 15.44 2.73
CA ARG A 176 -1.31 14.87 1.51
C ARG A 176 -0.89 13.42 1.71
N GLY A 177 -0.27 13.08 2.84
CA GLY A 177 0.14 11.71 3.16
C GLY A 177 -1.05 10.74 3.15
N GLY A 178 -2.17 11.10 3.79
CA GLY A 178 -3.40 10.32 3.76
C GLY A 178 -3.97 10.15 2.34
N ALA A 179 -4.02 11.22 1.56
CA ALA A 179 -4.49 11.17 0.17
C ALA A 179 -3.57 10.31 -0.73
N ILE A 180 -2.25 10.44 -0.56
CA ILE A 180 -1.24 9.68 -1.31
C ILE A 180 -1.34 8.19 -0.99
N ALA A 181 -1.52 7.79 0.27
CA ALA A 181 -1.62 6.37 0.64
C ALA A 181 -2.77 5.66 -0.12
N VAL A 182 -3.91 6.34 -0.29
CA VAL A 182 -5.03 5.83 -1.10
C VAL A 182 -4.70 5.87 -2.60
N ALA A 183 -4.10 6.96 -3.08
CA ALA A 183 -3.74 7.12 -4.49
C ALA A 183 -2.73 6.07 -4.96
N GLU A 184 -1.67 5.82 -4.18
CA GLU A 184 -0.66 4.80 -4.45
C GLU A 184 -1.25 3.40 -4.47
N SER A 185 -2.11 3.07 -3.48
CA SER A 185 -2.86 1.80 -3.47
C SER A 185 -3.72 1.62 -4.72
N ALA A 186 -4.41 2.67 -5.16
CA ALA A 186 -5.20 2.65 -6.38
C ALA A 186 -4.33 2.47 -7.62
N ARG A 187 -3.21 3.19 -7.69
CA ARG A 187 -2.28 3.15 -8.81
C ARG A 187 -1.65 1.78 -8.98
N ASN A 188 -1.19 1.17 -7.89
CA ASN A 188 -0.64 -0.18 -7.88
C ASN A 188 -1.64 -1.23 -8.40
N VAL A 189 -2.88 -1.17 -7.91
CA VAL A 189 -3.97 -2.04 -8.36
C VAL A 189 -4.31 -1.79 -9.83
N VAL A 190 -4.30 -0.54 -10.28
CA VAL A 190 -4.49 -0.17 -11.69
C VAL A 190 -3.39 -0.73 -12.59
N CYS A 191 -2.12 -0.66 -12.17
CA CYS A 191 -0.98 -1.24 -12.91
C CYS A 191 -1.13 -2.75 -13.12
N SER A 192 -1.89 -3.44 -12.26
CA SER A 192 -2.21 -4.87 -12.44
C SER A 192 -3.39 -5.15 -13.38
N GLY A 193 -4.04 -4.10 -13.90
CA GLY A 193 -5.22 -4.17 -14.76
C GLY A 193 -6.57 -4.13 -14.03
N ALA A 194 -6.56 -3.92 -12.72
CA ALA A 194 -7.76 -3.93 -11.89
C ALA A 194 -8.37 -2.54 -11.71
N LYS A 195 -9.70 -2.44 -11.76
CA LYS A 195 -10.41 -1.23 -11.33
C LYS A 195 -10.45 -1.22 -9.80
N PRO A 196 -9.98 -0.17 -9.10
CA PRO A 196 -10.19 -0.01 -7.65
C PRO A 196 -11.68 -0.07 -7.28
N ILE A 197 -12.04 -0.78 -6.21
CA ILE A 197 -13.45 -0.93 -5.79
C ILE A 197 -13.72 -0.67 -4.30
N ALA A 198 -12.74 -0.83 -3.42
CA ALA A 198 -12.90 -0.63 -1.98
C ALA A 198 -11.55 -0.55 -1.28
N ILE A 199 -11.53 0.08 -0.09
CA ILE A 199 -10.38 0.07 0.80
C ILE A 199 -10.74 -0.40 2.21
N THR A 200 -9.74 -0.90 2.91
CA THR A 200 -9.65 -0.95 4.37
C THR A 200 -8.48 -0.07 4.82
N ASN A 201 -8.51 0.44 6.04
CA ASN A 201 -7.40 1.22 6.60
C ASN A 201 -6.90 0.64 7.93
N CYS A 202 -5.62 0.88 8.22
CA CYS A 202 -5.03 0.68 9.54
C CYS A 202 -4.32 1.98 9.91
N LEU A 203 -4.95 2.74 10.81
CA LEU A 203 -4.53 4.07 11.22
C LEU A 203 -3.72 3.99 12.52
N ASN A 204 -2.44 4.35 12.49
CA ASN A 204 -1.55 4.27 13.65
C ASN A 204 -0.99 5.66 14.00
N PHE A 205 -1.28 6.11 15.22
CA PHE A 205 -0.97 7.46 15.71
C PHE A 205 -0.52 7.43 17.18
N GLY A 206 0.15 8.50 17.62
CA GLY A 206 0.54 8.71 19.02
C GLY A 206 -0.65 9.01 19.94
N ASN A 207 -0.41 9.64 21.08
CA ASN A 207 -1.44 9.99 22.04
C ASN A 207 -2.44 11.05 21.51
N PRO A 208 -3.75 10.75 21.43
CA PRO A 208 -4.77 11.66 20.91
C PRO A 208 -5.13 12.81 21.85
N TYR A 209 -4.59 12.85 23.08
CA TYR A 209 -4.71 14.01 23.96
C TYR A 209 -3.76 15.15 23.60
N ASP A 210 -2.72 14.88 22.81
CA ASP A 210 -1.89 15.93 22.22
C ASP A 210 -2.62 16.57 21.02
N PRO A 211 -2.92 17.88 21.05
CA PRO A 211 -3.60 18.57 19.96
C PRO A 211 -2.87 18.49 18.61
N GLU A 212 -1.54 18.35 18.61
CA GLU A 212 -0.73 18.22 17.38
C GLU A 212 -0.86 16.81 16.78
N ILE A 213 -0.86 15.77 17.61
CA ILE A 213 -1.12 14.39 17.16
C ILE A 213 -2.57 14.25 16.66
N TYR A 214 -3.53 14.84 17.36
CA TYR A 214 -4.92 14.79 16.92
C TYR A 214 -5.14 15.60 15.64
N TYR A 215 -4.40 16.69 15.42
CA TYR A 215 -4.36 17.39 14.14
C TYR A 215 -3.84 16.49 13.01
N GLN A 216 -2.77 15.72 13.24
CA GLN A 216 -2.25 14.77 12.25
C GLN A 216 -3.31 13.72 11.91
N PHE A 217 -3.97 13.13 12.91
CA PHE A 217 -5.04 12.15 12.70
C PHE A 217 -6.19 12.72 11.87
N LYS A 218 -6.76 13.86 12.30
CA LYS A 218 -7.88 14.52 11.61
C LYS A 218 -7.54 14.81 10.15
N ASN A 219 -6.41 15.44 9.88
CA ASN A 219 -6.03 15.82 8.52
C ASN A 219 -5.70 14.59 7.65
N THR A 220 -5.11 13.54 8.22
CA THR A 220 -4.90 12.27 7.51
C THR A 220 -6.22 11.64 7.07
N VAL A 221 -7.20 11.56 7.98
CA VAL A 221 -8.53 11.01 7.68
C VAL A 221 -9.26 11.84 6.63
N LEU A 222 -9.13 13.18 6.66
CA LEU A 222 -9.67 14.05 5.61
C LEU A 222 -9.06 13.76 4.24
N GLY A 223 -7.74 13.65 4.15
CA GLY A 223 -7.03 13.31 2.91
C GLY A 223 -7.44 11.94 2.35
N ILE A 224 -7.55 10.93 3.22
CA ILE A 224 -8.07 9.60 2.85
C ILE A 224 -9.49 9.72 2.30
N GLY A 225 -10.37 10.45 2.99
CA GLY A 225 -11.77 10.63 2.60
C GLY A 225 -11.93 11.28 1.24
N ASP A 226 -11.15 12.33 0.94
CA ASP A 226 -11.20 13.03 -0.34
C ASP A 226 -10.64 12.18 -1.49
N ALA A 227 -9.57 11.42 -1.25
CA ALA A 227 -9.08 10.44 -2.21
C ALA A 227 -10.11 9.34 -2.50
N CYS A 228 -10.77 8.81 -1.47
CA CYS A 228 -11.82 7.80 -1.61
C CYS A 228 -12.99 8.32 -2.46
N ARG A 229 -13.45 9.55 -2.22
CA ARG A 229 -14.50 10.20 -3.03
C ARG A 229 -14.05 10.39 -4.47
N ALA A 230 -12.80 10.81 -4.68
CA ALA A 230 -12.27 11.02 -6.03
C ALA A 230 -12.22 9.72 -6.84
N PHE A 231 -11.79 8.61 -6.22
CA PHE A 231 -11.63 7.32 -6.89
C PHE A 231 -12.85 6.40 -6.85
N ASP A 232 -13.92 6.81 -6.17
CA ASP A 232 -15.14 6.02 -5.97
C ASP A 232 -14.83 4.69 -5.26
N THR A 233 -14.04 4.77 -4.19
CA THR A 233 -13.60 3.62 -3.38
C THR A 233 -14.08 3.77 -1.94
N PRO A 234 -15.20 3.11 -1.53
CA PRO A 234 -15.67 3.18 -0.15
C PRO A 234 -14.69 2.52 0.83
N VAL A 235 -14.69 3.00 2.07
CA VAL A 235 -14.03 2.35 3.20
C VAL A 235 -14.96 1.27 3.74
N THR A 236 -14.59 0.00 3.59
CA THR A 236 -15.45 -1.15 3.99
C THR A 236 -15.08 -1.73 5.34
N GLY A 237 -14.00 -1.25 5.95
CA GLY A 237 -13.52 -1.67 7.25
C GLY A 237 -12.25 -0.90 7.63
N GLY A 238 -11.78 -1.10 8.85
CA GLY A 238 -10.50 -0.56 9.28
C GLY A 238 -10.22 -0.71 10.75
N ASN A 239 -9.09 -0.16 11.17
CA ASN A 239 -8.61 -0.14 12.54
C ASN A 239 -8.02 1.24 12.87
N VAL A 240 -8.17 1.66 14.12
CA VAL A 240 -7.49 2.85 14.65
C VAL A 240 -6.72 2.45 15.91
N SER A 241 -5.40 2.56 15.85
CA SER A 241 -4.48 2.40 16.96
C SER A 241 -3.94 3.76 17.36
N PHE A 242 -4.25 4.18 18.59
CA PHE A 242 -3.71 5.36 19.24
C PHE A 242 -2.67 4.97 20.29
N TYR A 243 -1.97 5.96 20.85
CA TYR A 243 -0.94 5.78 21.89
C TYR A 243 0.30 4.99 21.39
N ASN A 244 0.58 5.03 20.09
CA ASN A 244 1.81 4.47 19.52
C ASN A 244 2.97 5.46 19.72
N GLU A 245 3.52 5.46 20.93
CA GLU A 245 4.62 6.33 21.32
C GLU A 245 5.53 5.63 22.32
N SER A 246 6.76 6.12 22.42
CA SER A 246 7.73 5.68 23.42
C SER A 246 8.32 6.91 24.13
N PRO A 247 9.21 6.74 25.13
CA PRO A 247 9.95 7.87 25.70
C PRO A 247 10.70 8.72 24.66
N SER A 248 11.01 8.18 23.48
CA SER A 248 11.63 8.92 22.36
C SER A 248 10.65 9.77 21.55
N GLY A 249 9.35 9.71 21.85
CA GLY A 249 8.28 10.39 21.12
C GLY A 249 7.32 9.46 20.38
N ALA A 250 6.33 10.07 19.73
CA ALA A 250 5.36 9.39 18.90
C ALA A 250 5.97 8.85 17.60
N ILE A 251 5.39 7.77 17.07
CA ILE A 251 5.70 7.31 15.72
C ILE A 251 5.37 8.38 14.68
N TYR A 252 5.91 8.25 13.47
CA TYR A 252 5.33 8.95 12.34
C TYR A 252 3.86 8.52 12.15
N PRO A 253 2.93 9.45 11.88
CA PRO A 253 1.57 9.11 11.50
C PRO A 253 1.58 8.09 10.37
N THR A 254 1.00 6.91 10.60
CA THR A 254 1.16 5.78 9.67
C THR A 254 -0.21 5.25 9.26
N PRO A 255 -0.88 5.89 8.28
CA PRO A 255 -2.03 5.32 7.61
C PRO A 255 -1.59 4.25 6.61
N VAL A 256 -1.94 2.99 6.87
CA VAL A 256 -1.78 1.92 5.89
C VAL A 256 -3.13 1.67 5.23
N ILE A 257 -3.17 1.75 3.90
CA ILE A 257 -4.37 1.51 3.10
C ILE A 257 -4.23 0.14 2.46
N GLY A 258 -5.18 -0.75 2.72
CA GLY A 258 -5.35 -1.99 1.97
C GLY A 258 -6.42 -1.79 0.90
N MET A 259 -6.10 -1.99 -0.36
CA MET A 259 -7.02 -1.79 -1.47
C MET A 259 -7.31 -3.10 -2.21
N VAL A 260 -8.57 -3.23 -2.61
CA VAL A 260 -9.05 -4.30 -3.47
C VAL A 260 -9.50 -3.71 -4.81
N GLY A 261 -9.09 -4.36 -5.90
CA GLY A 261 -9.56 -4.06 -7.25
C GLY A 261 -10.10 -5.28 -7.98
N LEU A 262 -10.97 -5.02 -8.95
CA LEU A 262 -11.59 -6.04 -9.80
C LEU A 262 -11.03 -6.02 -11.22
N ILE A 263 -10.57 -7.17 -11.68
CA ILE A 263 -10.24 -7.46 -13.08
C ILE A 263 -11.41 -8.24 -13.66
N ASN A 264 -12.06 -7.71 -14.69
CA ASN A 264 -13.25 -8.34 -15.29
C ASN A 264 -12.91 -9.49 -16.25
N ASP A 265 -11.69 -9.52 -16.77
CA ASP A 265 -11.20 -10.53 -17.71
C ASP A 265 -9.75 -10.85 -17.36
N VAL A 266 -9.43 -12.12 -17.06
CA VAL A 266 -8.08 -12.53 -16.65
C VAL A 266 -7.00 -12.26 -17.70
N SER A 267 -7.37 -12.06 -18.98
CA SER A 267 -6.44 -11.65 -20.03
C SER A 267 -5.89 -10.23 -19.84
N HIS A 268 -6.52 -9.41 -19.00
CA HIS A 268 -6.06 -8.05 -18.67
C HIS A 268 -5.08 -8.00 -17.49
N ILE A 269 -4.75 -9.15 -16.89
CA ILE A 269 -3.77 -9.21 -15.81
C ILE A 269 -2.41 -8.71 -16.32
N THR A 270 -1.91 -7.66 -15.69
CA THR A 270 -0.65 -7.00 -16.06
C THR A 270 0.36 -7.12 -14.92
N THR A 271 1.63 -7.29 -15.25
CA THR A 271 2.74 -7.42 -14.30
C THR A 271 3.69 -6.24 -14.41
N SER A 272 4.49 -5.98 -13.37
CA SER A 272 5.38 -4.82 -13.31
C SER A 272 6.64 -4.94 -14.16
N TRP A 273 7.13 -6.17 -14.35
CA TRP A 273 8.42 -6.43 -14.96
C TRP A 273 8.42 -6.36 -16.49
N PHE A 274 9.54 -5.92 -17.04
CA PHE A 274 9.81 -5.89 -18.48
C PHE A 274 9.92 -7.31 -19.06
N LYS A 275 9.52 -7.45 -20.33
CA LYS A 275 9.37 -8.76 -20.99
C LYS A 275 10.12 -8.84 -22.31
N ASN A 276 9.85 -7.93 -23.24
CA ASN A 276 10.33 -8.06 -24.61
C ASN A 276 11.42 -7.04 -24.92
N ASP A 277 12.51 -7.51 -25.54
CA ASP A 277 13.54 -6.62 -26.08
C ASP A 277 12.92 -5.68 -27.14
N GLY A 278 13.33 -4.41 -27.10
CA GLY A 278 12.87 -3.40 -28.05
C GLY A 278 11.54 -2.72 -27.71
N ASP A 279 10.78 -3.22 -26.73
CA ASP A 279 9.57 -2.54 -26.25
C ASP A 279 9.87 -1.09 -25.84
N PHE A 280 8.95 -0.19 -26.17
CA PHE A 280 9.03 1.21 -25.78
C PHE A 280 8.67 1.33 -24.30
N ILE A 281 9.51 2.04 -23.55
CA ILE A 281 9.22 2.40 -22.17
C ILE A 281 8.56 3.78 -22.21
N MET A 282 7.29 3.82 -21.84
CA MET A 282 6.45 5.01 -21.83
C MET A 282 6.22 5.49 -20.40
N MET A 283 6.17 6.80 -20.22
CA MET A 283 5.74 7.44 -18.98
C MET A 283 4.37 8.10 -19.19
N LEU A 284 3.37 7.66 -18.43
CA LEU A 284 2.10 8.36 -18.26
C LEU A 284 2.24 9.35 -17.10
N GLY A 285 1.77 10.58 -17.31
CA GLY A 285 1.93 11.65 -16.33
C GLY A 285 3.26 12.40 -16.49
N THR A 286 3.69 13.08 -15.42
CA THR A 286 4.91 13.90 -15.46
C THR A 286 5.66 13.84 -14.14
N ILE A 287 6.97 13.65 -14.23
CA ILE A 287 7.86 13.83 -13.08
C ILE A 287 7.87 15.31 -12.72
N LYS A 288 7.58 15.59 -11.45
CA LYS A 288 7.59 16.95 -10.87
C LYS A 288 8.91 17.27 -10.18
N GLY A 289 9.67 16.23 -9.80
CA GLY A 289 10.98 16.39 -9.18
C GLY A 289 10.88 16.85 -7.73
N GLU A 290 10.24 16.03 -6.90
CA GLU A 290 9.96 16.33 -5.49
C GLU A 290 10.84 15.44 -4.59
N LEU A 291 11.75 16.04 -3.82
CA LEU A 291 12.63 15.32 -2.89
C LEU A 291 12.07 15.28 -1.45
N GLY A 292 11.08 16.10 -1.15
CA GLY A 292 10.53 16.21 0.21
C GLY A 292 9.95 14.89 0.70
N GLY A 293 10.41 14.43 1.86
CA GLY A 293 10.04 13.13 2.41
C GLY A 293 10.55 11.89 1.66
N SER A 294 11.37 12.07 0.62
CA SER A 294 11.84 10.95 -0.20
C SER A 294 12.79 10.02 0.53
N GLU A 295 12.79 8.75 0.12
CA GLU A 295 13.74 7.76 0.61
C GLU A 295 15.18 8.14 0.24
N TYR A 296 15.39 8.78 -0.92
CA TYR A 296 16.68 9.37 -1.29
C TYR A 296 17.14 10.42 -0.29
N LEU A 297 16.28 11.38 0.06
CA LEU A 297 16.61 12.41 1.04
C LEU A 297 16.96 11.80 2.41
N LYS A 298 16.17 10.82 2.85
CA LYS A 298 16.40 10.12 4.11
C LYS A 298 17.72 9.35 4.10
N LEU A 299 18.03 8.57 3.07
CA LEU A 299 19.19 7.68 3.09
C LEU A 299 20.51 8.35 2.69
N VAL A 300 20.45 9.29 1.75
CA VAL A 300 21.64 9.94 1.19
C VAL A 300 22.02 11.16 2.01
N HIS A 301 21.03 11.92 2.49
CA HIS A 301 21.24 13.14 3.26
C HIS A 301 20.91 13.02 4.75
N ASN A 302 20.45 11.85 5.22
CA ASN A 302 20.03 11.63 6.61
C ASN A 302 18.98 12.67 7.07
N LEU A 303 18.04 13.00 6.19
CA LEU A 303 17.11 14.10 6.39
C LEU A 303 15.68 13.72 6.03
N VAL A 304 14.73 14.07 6.90
CA VAL A 304 13.29 14.00 6.63
C VAL A 304 12.74 15.43 6.71
N ALA A 305 12.68 16.08 5.56
CA ALA A 305 12.32 17.49 5.44
C ALA A 305 11.65 17.77 4.07
N GLY A 306 11.30 19.03 3.84
CA GLY A 306 10.46 19.48 2.75
C GLY A 306 8.98 19.26 3.02
N ASP A 307 8.18 19.42 1.99
CA ASP A 307 6.75 19.07 2.01
C ASP A 307 6.55 17.70 1.35
N ALA A 308 5.45 17.02 1.66
CA ALA A 308 5.11 15.79 0.96
C ALA A 308 4.81 16.06 -0.53
N PRO A 309 5.09 15.11 -1.44
CA PRO A 309 4.82 15.26 -2.87
C PRO A 309 3.40 15.76 -3.16
N THR A 310 3.25 16.59 -4.17
CA THR A 310 1.94 17.16 -4.55
C THR A 310 1.08 16.12 -5.24
N ILE A 311 -0.15 15.95 -4.75
CA ILE A 311 -1.16 15.07 -5.35
C ILE A 311 -2.35 15.90 -5.88
N ASP A 312 -2.71 15.66 -7.14
CA ASP A 312 -3.93 16.17 -7.78
C ASP A 312 -4.82 14.95 -8.07
N LEU A 313 -5.85 14.75 -7.23
CA LEU A 313 -6.71 13.56 -7.30
C LEU A 313 -7.49 13.46 -8.64
N PRO A 314 -8.06 14.54 -9.19
CA PRO A 314 -8.59 14.52 -10.55
C PRO A 314 -7.57 14.12 -11.62
N PHE A 315 -6.32 14.58 -11.54
CA PHE A 315 -5.27 14.20 -12.48
C PHE A 315 -4.88 12.72 -12.33
N GLU A 316 -4.67 12.26 -11.08
CA GLU A 316 -4.42 10.86 -10.74
C GLU A 316 -5.49 9.93 -11.35
N LYS A 317 -6.77 10.27 -11.19
CA LYS A 317 -7.89 9.50 -11.76
C LYS A 317 -7.80 9.39 -13.28
N ARG A 318 -7.35 10.44 -13.98
CA ARG A 318 -7.18 10.40 -15.44
C ARG A 318 -6.00 9.51 -15.84
N VAL A 319 -4.90 9.52 -15.07
CA VAL A 319 -3.79 8.57 -15.24
C VAL A 319 -4.28 7.13 -15.06
N HIS A 320 -5.08 6.86 -14.03
CA HIS A 320 -5.69 5.54 -13.81
C HIS A 320 -6.56 5.09 -14.99
N ASN A 321 -7.45 5.97 -15.46
CA ASN A 321 -8.35 5.68 -16.57
C ASN A 321 -7.59 5.37 -17.87
N ALA A 322 -6.54 6.14 -18.17
CA ALA A 322 -5.72 5.91 -19.36
C ALA A 322 -4.96 4.57 -19.30
N CYS A 323 -4.37 4.24 -18.15
CA CYS A 323 -3.68 2.97 -17.94
C CYS A 323 -4.64 1.78 -18.10
N LEU A 324 -5.80 1.81 -17.43
CA LEU A 324 -6.81 0.75 -17.55
C LEU A 324 -7.36 0.63 -18.98
N GLU A 325 -7.58 1.73 -19.70
CA GLU A 325 -8.02 1.69 -21.09
C GLU A 325 -6.96 1.03 -21.99
N ALA A 326 -5.67 1.35 -21.79
CA ALA A 326 -4.58 0.77 -22.56
C ALA A 326 -4.39 -0.73 -22.28
N ILE A 327 -4.46 -1.14 -21.01
CA ILE A 327 -4.40 -2.55 -20.60
C ILE A 327 -5.56 -3.34 -21.25
N ARG A 328 -6.79 -2.83 -21.19
CA ARG A 328 -7.98 -3.50 -21.76
C ARG A 328 -7.96 -3.62 -23.28
N LYS A 329 -7.17 -2.80 -23.98
CA LYS A 329 -6.95 -2.88 -25.43
C LYS A 329 -5.77 -3.78 -25.80
N GLY A 330 -5.14 -4.45 -24.82
CA GLY A 330 -3.95 -5.27 -25.02
C GLY A 330 -2.78 -4.48 -25.59
N ILE A 331 -2.66 -3.19 -25.23
CA ILE A 331 -1.54 -2.33 -25.67
C ILE A 331 -0.33 -2.52 -24.76
N VAL A 332 -0.58 -2.72 -23.47
CA VAL A 332 0.42 -2.70 -22.40
C VAL A 332 0.99 -4.11 -22.18
N ASN A 333 2.32 -4.20 -22.21
CA ASN A 333 3.07 -5.43 -21.92
C ASN A 333 3.44 -5.53 -20.43
N SER A 334 3.77 -4.41 -19.79
CA SER A 334 4.01 -4.29 -18.35
C SER A 334 3.65 -2.89 -17.85
N ALA A 335 3.34 -2.76 -16.57
CA ALA A 335 3.07 -1.45 -15.95
C ALA A 335 3.49 -1.44 -14.47
N THR A 336 4.14 -0.37 -14.04
CA THR A 336 4.54 -0.12 -12.66
C THR A 336 4.41 1.36 -12.34
N ASP A 337 4.19 1.71 -11.08
CA ASP A 337 4.20 3.11 -10.66
C ASP A 337 5.60 3.60 -10.26
N ILE A 338 5.69 4.90 -9.98
CA ILE A 338 6.82 5.51 -9.27
C ILE A 338 6.39 5.75 -7.82
N SER A 339 7.12 5.18 -6.86
CA SER A 339 6.98 5.46 -5.42
C SER A 339 8.33 5.72 -4.75
N ASP A 340 8.68 4.98 -3.70
CA ASP A 340 9.90 5.12 -2.91
C ASP A 340 11.15 5.00 -3.82
N GLY A 341 12.04 6.00 -3.75
CA GLY A 341 13.29 6.05 -4.51
C GLY A 341 13.15 6.48 -5.98
N GLY A 342 11.94 6.80 -6.44
CA GLY A 342 11.72 7.51 -7.70
C GLY A 342 11.89 6.67 -8.98
N LEU A 343 12.06 7.37 -10.11
CA LEU A 343 12.10 6.75 -11.44
C LEU A 343 13.18 5.67 -11.56
N ALA A 344 14.39 5.93 -11.06
CA ALA A 344 15.50 5.01 -11.25
C ALA A 344 15.27 3.68 -10.52
N VAL A 345 14.67 3.72 -9.33
CA VAL A 345 14.31 2.51 -8.57
C VAL A 345 13.18 1.76 -9.29
N ALA A 346 12.11 2.44 -9.70
CA ALA A 346 11.00 1.80 -10.41
C ALA A 346 11.43 1.08 -11.69
N ILE A 347 12.34 1.69 -12.47
CA ILE A 347 12.91 1.06 -13.67
C ILE A 347 13.82 -0.11 -13.30
N ALA A 348 14.66 0.03 -12.27
CA ALA A 348 15.55 -1.03 -11.82
C ALA A 348 14.76 -2.27 -11.38
N GLU A 349 13.72 -2.10 -10.56
CA GLU A 349 12.82 -3.18 -10.15
C GLU A 349 12.15 -3.84 -11.35
N ALA A 350 11.61 -3.05 -12.30
CA ALA A 350 10.99 -3.59 -13.51
C ALA A 350 11.98 -4.43 -14.36
N CYS A 351 13.28 -4.09 -14.35
CA CYS A 351 14.31 -4.85 -15.05
C CYS A 351 14.61 -6.22 -14.40
N ILE A 352 14.57 -6.31 -13.06
CA ILE A 352 15.03 -7.50 -12.32
C ILE A 352 13.91 -8.42 -11.81
N SER A 353 12.67 -7.93 -11.74
CA SER A 353 11.55 -8.67 -11.13
C SER A 353 10.89 -9.70 -12.04
N ASN A 354 11.35 -9.87 -13.28
CA ASN A 354 10.87 -10.93 -14.16
C ASN A 354 11.36 -12.30 -13.65
N PRO A 355 10.46 -13.24 -13.31
CA PRO A 355 10.85 -14.54 -12.75
C PRO A 355 11.60 -15.44 -13.74
N ASP A 356 11.38 -15.28 -15.04
CA ASP A 356 12.02 -16.10 -16.07
C ASP A 356 13.43 -15.60 -16.37
N LYS A 357 13.57 -14.30 -16.67
CA LYS A 357 14.85 -13.68 -17.02
C LYS A 357 14.84 -12.16 -16.77
N PRO A 358 15.79 -11.62 -15.99
CA PRO A 358 16.02 -10.18 -15.93
C PRO A 358 16.36 -9.60 -17.30
N ILE A 359 15.80 -8.42 -17.62
CA ILE A 359 16.02 -7.74 -18.91
C ILE A 359 16.33 -6.26 -18.67
N GLY A 360 17.30 -5.73 -19.39
CA GLY A 360 17.82 -4.39 -19.16
C GLY A 360 16.96 -3.30 -19.78
N ALA A 361 17.40 -2.06 -19.63
CA ALA A 361 16.73 -0.90 -20.18
C ALA A 361 17.71 0.23 -20.50
N SER A 362 17.36 1.04 -21.50
CA SER A 362 18.04 2.30 -21.81
C SER A 362 17.03 3.44 -21.76
N ILE A 363 17.18 4.30 -20.77
CA ILE A 363 16.33 5.45 -20.48
C ILE A 363 17.02 6.74 -20.94
N TYR A 364 16.28 7.55 -21.68
CA TYR A 364 16.65 8.88 -22.15
C TYR A 364 15.53 9.85 -21.79
N ILE A 365 15.73 10.61 -20.73
CA ILE A 365 14.74 11.56 -20.22
C ILE A 365 15.40 12.92 -19.96
N SER A 366 14.85 13.97 -20.55
CA SER A 366 15.33 15.34 -20.34
C SER A 366 14.24 16.19 -19.72
N ARG A 367 14.55 16.80 -18.58
CA ARG A 367 13.71 17.77 -17.86
C ARG A 367 14.62 18.85 -17.30
N LYS A 368 14.08 20.06 -17.08
CA LYS A 368 14.78 21.16 -16.41
C LYS A 368 14.82 20.92 -14.89
N LEU A 369 15.42 19.81 -14.48
CA LEU A 369 15.60 19.35 -13.10
C LEU A 369 17.07 18.95 -12.92
N ARG A 370 17.56 19.02 -11.68
CA ARG A 370 18.83 18.36 -11.31
C ARG A 370 18.70 16.85 -11.50
N ASN A 371 19.82 16.17 -11.74
CA ASN A 371 19.77 14.74 -12.08
C ASN A 371 19.31 13.88 -10.89
N ASP A 372 19.69 14.21 -9.67
CA ASP A 372 19.24 13.53 -8.45
C ASP A 372 17.73 13.68 -8.23
N VAL A 373 17.22 14.87 -8.46
CA VAL A 373 15.77 15.15 -8.42
C VAL A 373 15.03 14.38 -9.51
N LEU A 374 15.60 14.29 -10.73
CA LEU A 374 15.00 13.60 -11.86
C LEU A 374 14.96 12.07 -11.67
N PHE A 375 16.03 11.49 -11.13
CA PHE A 375 16.15 10.04 -10.97
C PHE A 375 15.55 9.52 -9.68
N PHE A 376 15.69 10.26 -8.58
CA PHE A 376 15.36 9.79 -7.23
C PHE A 376 14.22 10.57 -6.55
N GLY A 377 13.72 11.64 -7.18
CA GLY A 377 12.53 12.33 -6.72
C GLY A 377 11.27 11.46 -6.84
N GLU A 378 10.41 11.53 -5.84
CA GLU A 378 9.21 10.71 -5.72
C GLU A 378 8.03 11.53 -6.22
N SER A 379 7.49 11.16 -7.38
CA SER A 379 6.44 11.92 -8.07
C SER A 379 5.13 11.14 -8.10
N GLN A 380 4.06 11.78 -7.66
CA GLN A 380 2.71 11.22 -7.74
C GLN A 380 2.15 11.29 -9.16
N SER A 381 1.15 10.45 -9.45
CA SER A 381 0.46 10.41 -10.75
C SER A 381 1.36 10.05 -11.94
N VAL A 382 2.31 9.13 -11.72
CA VAL A 382 3.19 8.62 -12.77
C VAL A 382 3.13 7.10 -12.83
N ILE A 383 2.86 6.58 -14.03
CA ILE A 383 2.92 5.15 -14.34
C ILE A 383 3.93 4.96 -15.48
N ILE A 384 4.86 4.04 -15.28
CA ILE A 384 5.76 3.55 -16.31
C ILE A 384 5.15 2.28 -16.92
N LEU A 385 5.06 2.23 -18.23
CA LEU A 385 4.54 1.07 -18.94
C LEU A 385 5.39 0.71 -20.16
N THR A 386 5.33 -0.55 -20.57
CA THR A 386 5.95 -1.01 -21.82
C THR A 386 4.90 -1.32 -22.88
N ILE A 387 5.21 -0.99 -24.14
CA ILE A 387 4.37 -1.30 -25.30
C ILE A 387 5.25 -1.74 -26.48
N ASN A 388 4.66 -2.46 -27.44
CA ASN A 388 5.28 -2.61 -28.74
C ASN A 388 5.28 -1.26 -29.50
N GLU A 389 6.35 -0.98 -30.25
CA GLU A 389 6.50 0.24 -31.08
C GLU A 389 5.30 0.49 -31.99
N ASN A 390 4.69 -0.56 -32.55
CA ASN A 390 3.53 -0.43 -33.45
C ASN A 390 2.23 0.04 -32.75
N ARG A 391 2.17 0.01 -31.41
CA ARG A 391 1.01 0.48 -30.61
C ARG A 391 1.16 1.93 -30.12
N LEU A 392 2.26 2.61 -30.44
CA LEU A 392 2.55 3.96 -29.95
C LEU A 392 1.41 4.95 -30.21
N LEU A 393 0.92 5.01 -31.44
CA LEU A 393 -0.15 5.94 -31.82
C LEU A 393 -1.46 5.66 -31.08
N GLU A 394 -1.78 4.40 -30.78
CA GLU A 394 -2.95 4.06 -29.97
C GLU A 394 -2.78 4.54 -28.52
N MET A 395 -1.60 4.36 -27.94
CA MET A 395 -1.29 4.82 -26.59
C MET A 395 -1.37 6.36 -26.48
N GLU A 396 -0.79 7.09 -27.43
CA GLU A 396 -0.85 8.57 -27.45
C GLU A 396 -2.28 9.10 -27.59
N ARG A 397 -3.13 8.42 -28.38
CA ARG A 397 -4.56 8.75 -28.51
C ARG A 397 -5.30 8.55 -27.19
N ILE A 398 -5.02 7.47 -26.46
CA ILE A 398 -5.62 7.21 -25.14
C ILE A 398 -5.18 8.27 -24.13
N ALA A 399 -3.89 8.62 -24.10
CA ALA A 399 -3.37 9.66 -23.23
C ALA A 399 -3.99 11.03 -23.52
N SER A 400 -4.07 11.41 -24.80
CA SER A 400 -4.68 12.66 -25.26
C SER A 400 -6.16 12.73 -24.89
N LYS A 401 -6.92 11.65 -25.11
CA LYS A 401 -8.33 11.53 -24.72
C LYS A 401 -8.53 11.73 -23.21
N ASN A 402 -7.62 11.22 -22.40
CA ASN A 402 -7.66 11.35 -20.94
C ASN A 402 -6.97 12.64 -20.44
N ILE A 403 -6.46 13.51 -21.32
CA ILE A 403 -5.82 14.79 -20.95
C ILE A 403 -4.66 14.55 -19.96
N ILE A 404 -3.79 13.60 -20.30
CA ILE A 404 -2.55 13.33 -19.56
C ILE A 404 -1.35 13.37 -20.51
N PRO A 405 -0.18 13.84 -20.04
CA PRO A 405 1.06 13.67 -20.80
C PRO A 405 1.40 12.19 -20.95
N CYS A 406 1.91 11.83 -22.12
CA CYS A 406 2.48 10.53 -22.40
C CYS A 406 3.74 10.73 -23.24
N VAL A 407 4.87 10.18 -22.79
CA VAL A 407 6.14 10.34 -23.48
C VAL A 407 6.91 9.03 -23.49
N THR A 408 7.56 8.71 -24.60
CA THR A 408 8.55 7.63 -24.64
C THR A 408 9.80 8.11 -23.93
N ILE A 409 10.24 7.38 -22.90
CA ILE A 409 11.42 7.71 -22.10
C ILE A 409 12.57 6.73 -22.33
N GLY A 410 12.38 5.69 -23.13
CA GLY A 410 13.42 4.69 -23.34
C GLY A 410 12.95 3.46 -24.09
N ARG A 411 13.79 2.44 -24.09
CA ARG A 411 13.49 1.12 -24.64
C ARG A 411 14.01 0.02 -23.70
N VAL A 412 13.29 -1.09 -23.64
CA VAL A 412 13.78 -2.34 -23.04
C VAL A 412 14.95 -2.86 -23.89
N LYS A 413 16.00 -3.36 -23.22
CA LYS A 413 17.24 -3.83 -23.85
C LYS A 413 17.74 -5.10 -23.20
N ASP A 414 17.78 -6.20 -23.95
CA ASP A 414 18.38 -7.47 -23.52
C ASP A 414 19.91 -7.44 -23.62
N ASN A 415 20.54 -6.57 -22.82
CA ASN A 415 21.99 -6.39 -22.76
C ASN A 415 22.56 -6.55 -21.33
N GLY A 416 21.73 -6.98 -20.38
CA GLY A 416 22.12 -7.19 -18.99
C GLY A 416 22.44 -5.92 -18.20
N ARG A 417 22.03 -4.73 -18.67
CA ARG A 417 22.36 -3.45 -18.01
C ARG A 417 21.18 -2.49 -17.94
N LEU A 418 21.14 -1.68 -16.89
CA LEU A 418 20.31 -0.48 -16.79
C LEU A 418 21.16 0.75 -17.10
N ARG A 419 20.75 1.52 -18.12
CA ARG A 419 21.37 2.78 -18.50
C ARG A 419 20.38 3.94 -18.43
N MET A 420 20.74 5.05 -17.80
CA MET A 420 19.92 6.28 -17.76
C MET A 420 20.76 7.52 -18.07
N ASN A 421 20.42 8.24 -19.14
CA ASN A 421 21.07 9.49 -19.60
C ASN A 421 22.62 9.47 -19.70
N ARG A 422 23.24 8.29 -19.78
CA ARG A 422 24.71 8.10 -19.65
C ARG A 422 25.29 8.52 -18.29
N ILE A 423 24.44 8.70 -17.28
CA ILE A 423 24.81 9.06 -15.91
C ILE A 423 24.78 7.81 -15.02
N ILE A 424 23.71 7.02 -15.16
CA ILE A 424 23.59 5.71 -14.52
C ILE A 424 23.93 4.64 -15.57
N ASP A 425 24.85 3.74 -15.24
CA ASP A 425 25.15 2.53 -16.01
C ASP A 425 25.57 1.41 -15.05
N VAL A 426 24.64 0.52 -14.70
CA VAL A 426 24.81 -0.55 -13.70
C VAL A 426 24.39 -1.89 -14.31
N SER A 427 25.10 -2.98 -13.98
CA SER A 427 24.66 -4.31 -14.41
C SER A 427 23.43 -4.78 -13.64
N LEU A 428 22.60 -5.62 -14.28
CA LEU A 428 21.45 -6.20 -13.58
C LEU A 428 21.87 -7.15 -12.45
N ASP A 429 23.05 -7.76 -12.53
CA ASP A 429 23.58 -8.63 -11.49
C ASP A 429 23.93 -7.85 -10.21
N GLU A 430 24.54 -6.67 -10.36
CA GLU A 430 24.80 -5.75 -9.24
C GLU A 430 23.48 -5.29 -8.60
N ILE A 431 22.52 -4.83 -9.41
CA ILE A 431 21.18 -4.41 -8.95
C ILE A 431 20.51 -5.56 -8.19
N LYS A 432 20.45 -6.75 -8.78
CA LYS A 432 19.78 -7.92 -8.19
C LYS A 432 20.44 -8.30 -6.87
N THR A 433 21.76 -8.31 -6.81
CA THR A 433 22.50 -8.71 -5.61
C THR A 433 22.21 -7.78 -4.44
N VAL A 434 22.28 -6.45 -4.62
CA VAL A 434 21.99 -5.52 -3.52
C VAL A 434 20.51 -5.52 -3.13
N TYR A 435 19.62 -5.68 -4.11
CA TYR A 435 18.18 -5.68 -3.90
C TYR A 435 17.69 -6.92 -3.16
N THR A 436 18.18 -8.12 -3.52
CA THR A 436 17.70 -9.39 -2.93
C THR A 436 18.32 -9.71 -1.58
N ASN A 437 19.53 -9.24 -1.30
CA ASN A 437 20.29 -9.65 -0.12
C ASN A 437 20.10 -8.73 1.09
N ALA A 438 19.63 -7.49 0.90
CA ALA A 438 19.54 -6.50 1.98
C ALA A 438 18.73 -7.01 3.19
N ILE A 439 17.51 -7.51 2.98
CA ILE A 439 16.68 -8.03 4.07
C ILE A 439 17.27 -9.32 4.68
N PRO A 440 17.64 -10.36 3.90
CA PRO A 440 18.29 -11.55 4.44
C PRO A 440 19.53 -11.25 5.29
N ASP A 441 20.38 -10.32 4.86
CA ASP A 441 21.62 -10.00 5.57
C ASP A 441 21.37 -9.23 6.86
N ALA A 442 20.39 -8.32 6.88
CA ALA A 442 19.94 -7.67 8.10
C ALA A 442 19.42 -8.68 9.15
N MET A 443 18.72 -9.72 8.70
CA MET A 443 18.21 -10.76 9.61
C MET A 443 19.32 -11.63 10.20
N LYS A 444 20.42 -11.85 9.47
CA LYS A 444 21.60 -12.60 9.98
C LYS A 444 22.39 -11.84 11.06
N MET A 445 22.35 -10.51 11.05
CA MET A 445 23.07 -9.67 12.02
C MET A 445 22.43 -9.63 13.42
N THR A 446 21.31 -10.34 13.62
CA THR A 446 20.51 -10.32 14.87
C THR A 446 20.73 -11.54 15.76
N ILE A 447 21.88 -12.22 15.67
CA ILE A 447 22.24 -13.37 16.53
C ILE A 447 23.31 -12.96 17.55
#